data_AF-A0A817AZG5-F1
#
_entry.id   AF-A0A817AZG5-F1
#
_cell.length_a   1.000
_cell.length_b   1.000
_cell.length_c   1.000
_cell.angle_alpha   90.00
_cell.angle_beta   90.00
_cell.angle_gamma   90.00
#
_symmetry.space_group_name_H-M   'P 1'
#
loop_
_entity.id
_entity.type
_entity.pdbx_description
1 polymer ?
#
loop_
_entity_poly.entity_id
_entity_poly.type
_entity_poly.pdbx_seq_one_letter_code
_entity_poly.pdbx_strand_id
1 'polypeptide(L)'
;MANLHIASRKSPYPGTKDVYRTVVSDEKVPWNVSWPDYKPTEHTAQKVLKNPPWADDADPKKIKHYNELDGKIDRKSFMGVYEIDKETNRPKNPQGRTGLSGRGLLGRWGPNHAGDSLLTRWSKDQYDNKQKVLEILLISRKDNGNSAFPGGMVDPG
;
A
#
# COMPACT_ATOMS: atom_id res chain seq x y z
N MET A 1 20.35 -6.56 -8.02
CA MET A 1 19.94 -5.61 -6.96
C MET A 1 18.49 -5.90 -6.63
N ALA A 2 18.12 -6.02 -5.34
CA ALA A 2 16.71 -6.13 -4.97
C ALA A 2 15.97 -4.86 -5.43
N ASN A 3 14.81 -5.01 -6.05
CA ASN A 3 14.01 -3.86 -6.50
C ASN A 3 13.38 -3.20 -5.26
N LEU A 4 13.98 -2.12 -4.77
CA LEU A 4 13.55 -1.46 -3.53
C LEU A 4 12.33 -0.56 -3.77
N HIS A 5 11.43 -0.49 -2.80
CA HIS A 5 10.20 0.32 -2.85
C HIS A 5 10.45 1.84 -2.71
N ILE A 6 10.99 2.48 -3.74
CA ILE A 6 11.34 3.92 -3.72
C ILE A 6 10.12 4.80 -3.42
N ALA A 7 8.98 4.53 -4.05
CA ALA A 7 7.76 5.32 -3.88
C ALA A 7 7.28 5.33 -2.43
N SER A 8 7.38 4.21 -1.72
CA SER A 8 6.94 4.06 -0.32
C SER A 8 7.82 4.80 0.68
N ARG A 9 8.97 5.35 0.26
CA ARG A 9 9.89 6.13 1.10
C ARG A 9 9.87 7.63 0.80
N LYS A 10 9.06 8.08 -0.17
CA LYS A 10 8.96 9.51 -0.53
C LYS A 10 8.24 10.32 0.55
N SER A 11 8.73 11.54 0.77
CA SER A 11 8.15 12.56 1.64
C SER A 11 7.80 13.83 0.84
N PRO A 12 6.84 14.65 1.31
CA PRO A 12 5.97 14.40 2.46
C PRO A 12 5.00 13.24 2.20
N TYR A 13 4.41 12.69 3.26
CA TYR A 13 3.39 11.65 3.13
C TYR A 13 2.21 12.20 2.31
N PRO A 14 1.61 11.41 1.38
CA PRO A 14 0.55 11.91 0.50
C PRO A 14 -0.60 12.60 1.26
N GLY A 15 -1.03 13.76 0.76
CA GLY A 15 -2.11 14.54 1.38
C GLY A 15 -1.70 15.34 2.62
N THR A 16 -0.41 15.43 2.93
CA THR A 16 0.14 16.22 4.05
C THR A 16 1.20 17.21 3.54
N LYS A 17 1.46 18.28 4.31
CA LYS A 17 2.54 19.25 4.00
C LYS A 17 3.74 19.11 4.94
N ASP A 18 3.52 18.49 6.08
CA ASP A 18 4.36 18.55 7.27
C ASP A 18 4.73 17.16 7.84
N VAL A 19 4.19 16.07 7.28
CA VAL A 19 4.54 14.71 7.71
C VAL A 19 5.67 14.17 6.85
N TYR A 20 6.89 14.23 7.39
CA TYR A 20 8.09 13.69 6.76
C TYR A 20 8.45 12.33 7.35
N ARG A 21 8.81 11.39 6.47
CA ARG A 21 9.28 10.06 6.86
C ARG A 21 10.71 10.16 7.40
N THR A 22 11.06 9.32 8.36
CA THR A 22 12.45 9.06 8.73
C THR A 22 13.21 8.57 7.50
N VAL A 23 14.38 9.16 7.21
CA VAL A 23 15.19 8.77 6.05
C VAL A 23 15.68 7.34 6.25
N VAL A 24 15.42 6.47 5.27
CA VAL A 24 15.86 5.07 5.27
C VAL A 24 16.79 4.87 4.07
N SER A 25 18.09 4.69 4.32
CA SER A 25 19.04 4.33 3.27
C SER A 25 18.72 2.95 2.68
N ASP A 26 19.16 2.68 1.46
CA ASP A 26 18.83 1.45 0.74
C ASP A 26 19.29 0.19 1.49
N GLU A 27 20.45 0.26 2.16
CA GLU A 27 21.02 -0.83 2.97
C GLU A 27 20.22 -1.10 4.23
N LYS A 28 19.45 -0.11 4.71
CA LYS A 28 18.62 -0.21 5.92
C LYS A 28 17.16 -0.55 5.62
N VAL A 29 16.76 -0.67 4.35
CA VAL A 29 15.40 -1.07 3.98
C VAL A 29 15.04 -2.48 4.51
N PRO A 30 15.86 -3.53 4.33
CA PRO A 30 15.48 -4.87 4.75
C PRO A 30 15.36 -5.01 6.27
N TRP A 31 14.28 -5.63 6.75
CA TRP A 31 14.04 -5.78 8.20
C TRP A 31 15.09 -6.60 8.95
N ASN A 32 15.76 -7.54 8.26
CA ASN A 32 16.83 -8.37 8.83
C ASN A 32 18.11 -7.57 9.13
N VAL A 33 18.26 -6.37 8.56
CA VAL A 33 19.36 -5.47 8.91
C VAL A 33 19.03 -4.80 10.24
N SER A 34 19.91 -5.02 11.23
CA SER A 34 19.78 -4.42 12.55
C SER A 34 19.84 -2.89 12.47
N TRP A 35 18.89 -2.26 13.16
CA TRP A 35 18.83 -0.81 13.33
C TRP A 35 18.03 -0.48 14.60
N PRO A 36 18.65 -0.62 15.79
CA PRO A 36 17.96 -0.44 17.06
C PRO A 36 17.38 0.97 17.25
N ASP A 37 18.08 1.99 16.76
CA ASP A 37 17.65 3.40 16.85
C ASP A 37 16.63 3.79 15.77
N TYR A 38 16.10 2.83 15.01
CA TYR A 38 15.10 3.11 13.99
C TYR A 38 13.79 3.57 14.62
N LYS A 39 13.58 4.89 14.60
CA LYS A 39 12.36 5.54 15.07
C LYS A 39 11.62 6.16 13.87
N PRO A 40 10.70 5.42 13.24
CA PRO A 40 9.89 5.98 12.16
C PRO A 40 8.98 7.09 12.67
N THR A 41 8.66 8.05 11.80
CA THR A 41 7.61 9.03 12.07
C THR A 41 6.26 8.33 12.20
N GLU A 42 5.53 8.54 13.30
CA GLU A 42 4.18 7.99 13.48
C GLU A 42 3.14 8.88 12.81
N HIS A 43 2.33 8.31 11.91
CA HIS A 43 1.23 9.06 11.29
C HIS A 43 0.05 8.16 10.93
N THR A 44 -1.14 8.60 11.31
CA THR A 44 -2.42 8.08 10.80
C THR A 44 -3.34 9.27 10.56
N ALA A 45 -3.94 9.35 9.38
CA ALA A 45 -4.76 10.48 8.98
C ALA A 45 -6.04 10.57 9.84
N GLN A 46 -6.50 11.79 10.14
CA GLN A 46 -7.65 12.00 11.03
C GLN A 46 -8.91 11.27 10.55
N LYS A 47 -9.12 11.17 9.23
CA LYS A 47 -10.26 10.44 8.65
C LYS A 47 -10.20 8.92 8.92
N VAL A 48 -9.02 8.35 9.09
CA VAL A 48 -8.81 6.95 9.49
C VAL A 48 -9.00 6.82 11.00
N LEU A 49 -8.46 7.76 11.78
CA LEU A 49 -8.60 7.78 13.25
C LEU A 49 -10.05 7.91 13.72
N LYS A 50 -10.92 8.55 12.94
CA LYS A 50 -12.38 8.58 13.17
C LYS A 50 -13.06 7.22 13.05
N ASN A 51 -12.31 6.16 12.70
CA ASN A 51 -12.75 4.77 12.59
C ASN A 51 -14.04 4.59 11.75
N PRO A 52 -14.04 5.05 10.48
CA PRO A 52 -15.15 4.78 9.56
C PRO A 52 -15.27 3.27 9.27
N PRO A 53 -16.39 2.78 8.70
CA PRO A 53 -16.63 1.35 8.48
C PRO A 53 -15.54 0.60 7.68
N TRP A 54 -14.81 1.32 6.82
CA TRP A 54 -13.70 0.77 6.01
C TRP A 54 -12.35 0.76 6.74
N ALA A 55 -12.25 1.36 7.94
CA ALA A 55 -11.03 1.40 8.73
C ALA A 55 -11.08 0.38 9.87
N ASP A 56 -9.91 -0.08 10.28
CA ASP A 56 -9.74 -0.87 11.50
C ASP A 56 -9.72 0.05 12.73
N ASP A 57 -9.84 -0.55 13.92
CA ASP A 57 -9.56 0.14 15.16
C ASP A 57 -8.13 0.71 15.18
N ALA A 58 -7.94 1.81 15.91
CA ALA A 58 -6.64 2.44 16.07
C ALA A 58 -5.68 1.60 16.90
N ASP A 59 -6.19 0.78 17.81
CA ASP A 59 -5.38 -0.17 18.57
C ASP A 59 -5.19 -1.47 17.74
N PRO A 60 -3.97 -1.76 17.26
CA PRO A 60 -3.69 -3.00 16.52
C PRO A 60 -3.91 -4.26 17.36
N LYS A 61 -3.94 -4.17 18.70
CA LYS A 61 -4.22 -5.31 19.58
C LYS A 61 -5.67 -5.80 19.49
N LYS A 62 -6.58 -5.00 18.92
CA LYS A 62 -7.95 -5.42 18.66
C LYS A 62 -8.11 -6.24 17.37
N ILE A 63 -7.05 -6.34 16.57
CA ILE A 63 -7.05 -7.17 15.36
C ILE A 63 -6.73 -8.61 15.76
N LYS A 64 -7.66 -9.52 15.50
CA LYS A 64 -7.59 -10.91 15.98
C LYS A 64 -6.76 -11.81 15.08
N HIS A 65 -6.91 -11.63 13.77
CA HIS A 65 -6.59 -12.66 12.78
C HIS A 65 -5.72 -12.10 11.65
N TYR A 66 -4.43 -11.89 11.90
CA TYR A 66 -3.49 -11.52 10.82
C TYR A 66 -3.15 -12.71 9.94
N ASN A 67 -2.76 -12.45 8.68
CA ASN A 67 -2.38 -13.46 7.69
C ASN A 67 -3.48 -14.50 7.37
N GLU A 68 -4.75 -14.18 7.63
CA GLU A 68 -5.90 -15.04 7.33
C GLU A 68 -7.15 -14.21 7.02
N LEU A 69 -8.30 -14.87 6.83
CA LEU A 69 -9.58 -14.19 6.65
C LEU A 69 -10.17 -13.84 8.04
N ASP A 70 -10.30 -12.54 8.33
CA ASP A 70 -10.85 -12.01 9.59
C ASP A 70 -12.29 -11.54 9.36
N GLY A 71 -13.23 -12.48 9.48
CA GLY A 71 -14.64 -12.24 9.12
C GLY A 71 -14.78 -11.99 7.62
N LYS A 72 -15.03 -10.73 7.23
CA LYS A 72 -15.13 -10.29 5.82
C LYS A 72 -13.90 -9.55 5.32
N ILE A 73 -12.87 -9.43 6.15
CA ILE A 73 -11.66 -8.69 5.84
C ILE A 73 -10.58 -9.72 5.52
N ASP A 74 -10.19 -9.81 4.24
CA ASP A 74 -9.02 -10.61 3.88
C ASP A 74 -7.76 -9.90 4.35
N ARG A 75 -7.07 -10.49 5.32
CA ARG A 75 -5.80 -9.98 5.85
C ARG A 75 -4.62 -10.79 5.32
N LYS A 76 -4.80 -11.71 4.37
CA LYS A 76 -3.70 -12.43 3.70
C LYS A 76 -3.00 -11.50 2.72
N SER A 77 -1.68 -11.56 2.65
CA SER A 77 -0.94 -10.86 1.60
C SER A 77 -0.68 -11.80 0.43
N PHE A 78 -0.80 -11.28 -0.80
CA PHE A 78 -0.34 -12.00 -2.00
C PHE A 78 1.18 -12.15 -2.08
N MET A 79 1.92 -11.53 -1.16
CA MET A 79 3.37 -11.70 -1.00
C MET A 79 3.76 -12.77 0.02
N GLY A 80 2.78 -13.55 0.52
CA GLY A 80 2.99 -14.55 1.57
C GLY A 80 2.79 -13.97 2.98
N VAL A 81 3.18 -14.75 3.99
CA VAL A 81 3.00 -14.39 5.40
C VAL A 81 3.89 -13.20 5.76
N TYR A 82 3.29 -12.14 6.29
CA TYR A 82 4.04 -10.99 6.83
C TYR A 82 4.23 -11.12 8.33
N GLU A 83 5.37 -10.64 8.81
CA GLU A 83 5.72 -10.64 10.23
C GLU A 83 4.85 -9.64 11.02
N ILE A 84 4.48 -10.03 12.24
CA ILE A 84 3.87 -9.13 13.23
C ILE A 84 4.93 -8.74 14.24
N ASP A 85 5.08 -7.44 14.46
CA ASP A 85 5.92 -6.91 15.52
C ASP A 85 5.35 -7.30 16.89
N LYS A 86 6.15 -8.04 17.67
CA LYS A 86 5.68 -8.65 18.93
C LYS A 86 5.37 -7.64 20.02
N GLU A 87 6.00 -6.47 20.00
CA GLU A 87 5.84 -5.44 21.03
C GLU A 87 4.60 -4.58 20.76
N THR A 88 4.42 -4.19 19.50
CA THR A 88 3.36 -3.26 19.09
C THR A 88 2.12 -3.95 18.53
N ASN A 89 2.19 -5.26 18.25
CA ASN A 89 1.19 -6.04 17.51
C ASN A 89 0.93 -5.53 16.09
N ARG A 90 1.85 -4.75 15.50
CA ARG A 90 1.67 -4.13 14.18
C ARG A 90 2.28 -5.01 13.08
N PRO A 91 1.63 -5.12 11.91
CA PRO A 91 2.22 -5.83 10.77
C PRO A 91 3.41 -5.06 10.19
N LYS A 92 4.49 -5.79 9.89
CA LYS A 92 5.66 -5.25 9.19
C LYS A 92 5.43 -5.36 7.69
N ASN A 93 5.71 -4.27 6.97
CA ASN A 93 5.63 -4.28 5.50
C ASN A 93 6.58 -5.37 4.94
N PRO A 94 6.10 -6.34 4.15
CA PRO A 94 6.93 -7.42 3.62
C PRO A 94 8.08 -6.95 2.71
N GLN A 95 8.04 -5.70 2.23
CA GLN A 95 9.11 -5.11 1.41
C GLN A 95 10.13 -4.28 2.20
N GLY A 96 9.97 -4.16 3.52
CA GLY A 96 10.95 -3.50 4.39
C GLY A 96 10.49 -2.17 5.01
N ARG A 97 11.44 -1.45 5.60
CA ARG A 97 11.24 -0.15 6.26
C ARG A 97 10.82 0.92 5.26
N THR A 98 9.93 1.81 5.69
CA THR A 98 9.42 2.94 4.89
C THR A 98 9.67 4.30 5.51
N GLY A 99 10.23 4.36 6.73
CA GLY A 99 10.41 5.60 7.49
C GLY A 99 9.15 6.13 8.15
N LEU A 100 8.02 5.42 8.06
CA LEU A 100 6.74 5.80 8.67
C LEU A 100 6.09 4.61 9.36
N SER A 101 5.52 4.84 10.54
CA SER A 101 4.67 3.92 11.28
C SER A 101 3.23 4.47 11.39
N GLY A 102 2.31 3.65 11.87
CA GLY A 102 0.87 3.91 11.75
C GLY A 102 0.34 3.49 10.38
N ARG A 103 -0.87 3.93 10.04
CA ARG A 103 -1.56 3.54 8.80
C ARG A 103 -1.55 4.61 7.71
N GLY A 104 -1.16 5.84 8.05
CA GLY A 104 -1.31 6.99 7.16
C GLY A 104 -2.75 7.14 6.67
N LEU A 105 -2.98 7.07 5.36
CA LEU A 105 -4.30 7.14 4.74
C LEU A 105 -5.02 5.79 4.61
N LEU A 106 -4.35 4.67 4.90
CA LEU A 106 -4.89 3.33 4.74
C LEU A 106 -5.82 2.96 5.91
N GLY A 107 -6.88 2.21 5.62
CA GLY A 107 -7.87 1.83 6.63
C GLY A 107 -7.43 0.65 7.48
N ARG A 108 -6.84 -0.35 6.84
CA ARG A 108 -6.51 -1.64 7.47
C ARG A 108 -5.08 -1.68 7.98
N TRP A 109 -4.88 -2.35 9.10
CA TRP A 109 -3.55 -2.80 9.51
C TRP A 109 -3.12 -3.95 8.60
N GLY A 110 -1.97 -3.78 7.93
CA GLY A 110 -1.42 -4.80 7.01
C GLY A 110 -1.88 -4.54 5.56
N PRO A 111 -2.19 -5.58 4.78
CA PRO A 111 -2.58 -5.41 3.38
C PRO A 111 -3.89 -4.63 3.26
N ASN A 112 -3.95 -3.75 2.25
CA ASN A 112 -5.16 -3.04 1.84
C ASN A 112 -5.37 -3.37 0.35
N HIS A 113 -6.30 -4.29 0.07
CA HIS A 113 -6.46 -4.84 -1.27
C HIS A 113 -7.13 -3.85 -2.23
N ALA A 114 -6.68 -3.87 -3.47
CA ALA A 114 -7.25 -3.15 -4.60
C ALA A 114 -7.33 -4.11 -5.80
N GLY A 115 -8.27 -3.85 -6.69
CA GLY A 115 -8.39 -4.52 -7.98
C GLY A 115 -8.27 -3.52 -9.11
N ASP A 116 -7.42 -3.83 -10.10
CA ASP A 116 -7.28 -3.05 -11.33
C ASP A 116 -7.83 -3.86 -12.51
N SER A 117 -8.77 -3.28 -13.25
CA SER A 117 -9.33 -3.93 -14.43
C SER A 117 -8.51 -3.56 -15.68
N LEU A 118 -7.95 -4.55 -16.35
CA LEU A 118 -7.22 -4.37 -17.61
C LEU A 118 -8.10 -4.80 -18.79
N LEU A 119 -8.83 -3.85 -19.38
CA LEU A 119 -9.60 -4.12 -20.60
C LEU A 119 -8.76 -3.82 -21.83
N THR A 120 -8.61 -4.83 -22.68
CA THR A 120 -7.81 -4.73 -23.91
C THR A 120 -8.62 -5.13 -25.13
N ARG A 121 -8.26 -4.56 -26.28
CA ARG A 121 -8.72 -5.03 -27.59
C ARG A 121 -7.62 -4.82 -28.63
N TRP A 122 -7.65 -5.59 -29.71
CA TRP A 122 -6.79 -5.30 -30.86
C TRP A 122 -7.36 -4.13 -31.65
N SER A 123 -6.50 -3.21 -32.06
CA SER A 123 -6.87 -2.19 -33.04
C SER A 123 -7.23 -2.86 -34.37
N LYS A 124 -8.27 -2.36 -35.04
CA LYS A 124 -8.73 -2.94 -36.32
C LYS A 124 -7.83 -2.52 -37.47
N ASP A 125 -7.40 -1.26 -37.46
CA ASP A 125 -6.77 -0.61 -38.61
C ASP A 125 -5.33 -0.18 -38.34
N GLN A 126 -4.85 -0.27 -37.09
CA GLN A 126 -3.50 0.14 -36.73
C GLN A 126 -2.53 -1.02 -36.60
N TYR A 127 -1.38 -0.85 -37.26
CA TYR A 127 -0.23 -1.71 -37.16
C TYR A 127 1.00 -0.87 -36.88
N ASP A 128 1.84 -1.34 -35.95
CA ASP A 128 3.16 -0.78 -35.71
C ASP A 128 4.21 -1.80 -36.17
N ASN A 129 5.01 -1.44 -37.17
CA ASN A 129 6.03 -2.33 -37.75
C ASN A 129 5.51 -3.75 -38.09
N LYS A 130 4.33 -3.83 -38.75
CA LYS A 130 3.62 -5.07 -39.11
C LYS A 130 3.05 -5.88 -37.93
N GLN A 131 3.13 -5.39 -36.70
CA GLN A 131 2.50 -5.99 -35.53
C GLN A 131 1.17 -5.31 -35.24
N LYS A 132 0.17 -6.08 -34.80
CA LYS A 132 -1.13 -5.52 -34.38
C LYS A 132 -0.93 -4.65 -33.16
N VAL A 133 -1.57 -3.47 -33.16
CA VAL A 133 -1.56 -2.57 -32.01
C VAL A 133 -2.60 -3.04 -30.98
N LEU A 134 -2.19 -3.14 -29.71
CA LEU A 134 -3.08 -3.42 -28.59
C LEU A 134 -3.60 -2.10 -28.01
N GLU A 135 -4.91 -1.94 -27.95
CA GLU A 135 -5.57 -0.81 -27.31
C GLU A 135 -6.00 -1.20 -25.89
N ILE A 136 -5.87 -0.27 -24.95
CA ILE A 136 -6.19 -0.47 -23.54
C ILE A 136 -7.15 0.62 -23.08
N LEU A 137 -8.18 0.26 -22.34
CA LEU A 137 -9.06 1.24 -21.70
C LEU A 137 -8.35 1.87 -20.50
N LEU A 138 -8.18 3.18 -20.53
CA LEU A 138 -7.68 3.99 -19.42
C LEU A 138 -8.74 5.01 -18.99
N ILE A 139 -8.67 5.42 -17.72
CA ILE A 139 -9.45 6.55 -17.18
C ILE A 139 -8.53 7.73 -16.94
N SER A 140 -9.05 8.96 -17.07
CA SER A 140 -8.36 10.15 -16.57
C SER A 140 -8.87 10.46 -15.17
N ARG A 141 -7.96 10.51 -14.20
CA ARG A 141 -8.35 10.78 -12.81
C ARG A 141 -8.70 12.25 -12.61
N LYS A 142 -9.82 12.53 -11.96
CA LYS A 142 -10.26 13.91 -11.70
C LYS A 142 -9.33 14.70 -10.76
N ASP A 143 -8.59 14.01 -9.89
CA ASP A 143 -7.77 14.64 -8.85
C ASP A 143 -6.41 15.14 -9.36
N ASN A 144 -5.84 14.53 -10.39
CA ASN A 144 -4.52 14.89 -10.91
C ASN A 144 -4.39 14.86 -12.45
N GLY A 145 -5.46 14.50 -13.18
CA GLY A 145 -5.48 14.43 -14.64
C GLY A 145 -4.76 13.22 -15.25
N ASN A 146 -4.01 12.45 -14.46
CA ASN A 146 -3.22 11.34 -14.96
C ASN A 146 -4.10 10.20 -15.49
N SER A 147 -3.62 9.55 -16.56
CA SER A 147 -4.20 8.28 -17.03
C SER A 147 -3.90 7.16 -16.04
N ALA A 148 -4.89 6.33 -15.77
CA ALA A 148 -4.79 5.18 -14.87
C ALA A 148 -5.66 4.02 -15.36
N PHE A 149 -5.39 2.81 -14.86
CA PHE A 149 -6.32 1.70 -15.03
C PHE A 149 -7.62 1.98 -14.25
N PRO A 150 -8.78 1.50 -14.74
CA PRO A 150 -10.03 1.52 -14.00
C PRO A 150 -9.96 0.52 -12.84
N GLY A 151 -9.44 0.98 -11.71
CA GLY A 151 -9.30 0.21 -10.48
C GLY A 151 -9.95 0.86 -9.27
N GLY A 152 -9.93 0.15 -8.15
CA GLY A 152 -10.52 0.59 -6.89
C GLY A 152 -10.11 -0.29 -5.71
N MET A 153 -10.39 0.20 -4.50
CA MET A 153 -10.22 -0.58 -3.28
C MET A 153 -11.25 -1.72 -3.24
N VAL A 154 -10.87 -2.86 -2.66
CA VAL A 154 -11.79 -3.97 -2.42
C VAL A 154 -12.63 -3.67 -1.18
N ASP A 155 -13.96 -3.75 -1.30
CA ASP A 155 -14.88 -3.64 -0.17
C ASP A 155 -14.93 -4.96 0.62
N PRO A 156 -15.22 -4.93 1.94
CA PRO A 156 -15.45 -6.13 2.72
C PRO A 156 -16.64 -6.93 2.17
N GLY A 157 -16.45 -8.21 1.86
CA GLY A 157 -17.44 -9.06 1.21
C GLY A 157 -17.36 -10.49 1.71
#